data_AF-A0A959L6N2-F1
#
_entry.id   AF-A0A959L6N2-F1
#
_cell.length_a   1.000
_cell.length_b   1.000
_cell.length_c   1.000
_cell.angle_alpha   90.00
_cell.angle_beta   90.00
_cell.angle_gamma   90.00
#
_symmetry.space_group_name_H-M   'P 1'
#
loop_
_entity.id
_entity.type
_entity.pdbx_description
1 polymer ?
#
loop_
_entity_poly.entity_id
_entity_poly.type
_entity_poly.pdbx_seq_one_letter_code
_entity_poly.pdbx_strand_id
1 'polypeptide(L)'
;AKKAYLDDNTADYKQMLLSTIILSVLFMISQAFGWYRLFNMDLPLGINNGVSYLYLISAVHFAHILAGMPFLISFYRTAAKRMVEPVSVLLYFSNPEKKVKLNLLTVYWHFLDILWIYLVVFFWINYLFS
;
A
#
# COMPACT_ATOMS: atom_id res chain seq x y z
N ALA A 1 7.07 9.66 7.39
CA ALA A 1 8.22 8.85 6.92
C ALA A 1 9.45 9.73 6.69
N LYS A 2 9.34 10.77 5.85
CA LYS A 2 10.45 11.68 5.53
C LYS A 2 10.96 12.53 6.72
N LYS A 3 10.11 12.81 7.72
CA LYS A 3 10.43 13.67 8.88
C LYS A 3 11.20 12.94 10.00
N ALA A 4 10.96 11.65 10.20
CA ALA A 4 11.70 10.80 11.15
C ALA A 4 13.10 10.39 10.65
N TYR A 5 13.41 10.69 9.39
CA TYR A 5 14.69 10.37 8.73
C TYR A 5 15.81 11.38 9.06
N LEU A 6 15.48 12.57 9.55
CA LEU A 6 16.47 13.59 9.91
C LEU A 6 17.03 13.42 11.33
N ASP A 7 16.39 12.61 12.18
CA ASP A 7 16.62 12.57 13.63
C ASP A 7 17.22 11.26 14.15
N ASP A 8 17.84 10.45 13.29
CA ASP A 8 18.57 9.22 13.66
C ASP A 8 17.74 8.15 14.43
N ASN A 9 16.41 8.24 14.36
CA ASN A 9 15.53 7.44 15.20
C ASN A 9 15.10 6.14 14.49
N THR A 10 15.97 5.13 14.59
CA THR A 10 15.77 3.82 13.96
C THR A 10 14.46 3.13 14.37
N ALA A 11 13.96 3.44 15.57
CA ALA A 11 12.69 2.94 16.11
C ALA A 11 11.48 3.44 15.31
N ASP A 12 11.46 4.72 14.94
CA ASP A 12 10.37 5.32 14.17
C ASP A 12 10.27 4.72 12.78
N TYR A 13 11.40 4.47 12.12
CA TYR A 13 11.41 3.81 10.81
C TYR A 13 10.78 2.40 10.86
N LYS A 14 11.12 1.61 11.90
CA LYS A 14 10.52 0.28 12.11
C LYS A 14 9.02 0.38 12.37
N GLN A 15 8.58 1.35 13.18
CA GLN A 15 7.15 1.58 13.45
C GLN A 15 6.38 2.00 12.20
N MET A 16 6.92 2.94 11.41
CA MET A 16 6.28 3.41 10.18
C MET A 16 6.16 2.30 9.13
N LEU A 17 7.18 1.46 9.01
CA LEU A 17 7.14 0.31 8.09
C LEU A 17 6.10 -0.73 8.56
N LEU A 18 6.05 -1.01 9.86
CA LEU A 18 5.07 -1.92 10.44
C LEU A 18 3.64 -1.38 10.26
N SER A 19 3.41 -0.09 10.49
CA SER A 19 2.10 0.54 10.27
C SER A 19 1.65 0.41 8.82
N THR A 20 2.56 0.62 7.85
CA THR A 20 2.24 0.48 6.42
C THR A 20 1.83 -0.96 6.09
N ILE A 21 2.54 -1.96 6.64
CA ILE A 21 2.18 -3.38 6.43
C ILE A 21 0.80 -3.69 7.01
N ILE A 22 0.53 -3.27 8.25
CA ILE A 22 -0.76 -3.50 8.90
C ILE A 22 -1.89 -2.82 8.11
N LEU A 23 -1.69 -1.56 7.71
CA LEU A 23 -2.67 -0.81 6.93
C LEU A 23 -2.95 -1.47 5.58
N SER A 24 -1.90 -2.01 4.92
CA SER A 24 -2.04 -2.74 3.65
C SER A 24 -2.87 -4.02 3.81
N VAL A 25 -2.66 -4.77 4.89
CA VAL A 25 -3.44 -5.99 5.17
C VAL A 25 -4.90 -5.63 5.48
N LEU A 26 -5.13 -4.61 6.31
CA LEU A 26 -6.48 -4.15 6.63
C LEU A 26 -7.22 -3.68 5.38
N PHE A 27 -6.51 -2.97 4.50
CA PHE A 27 -7.03 -2.56 3.20
C PHE A 27 -7.43 -3.76 2.34
N MET A 28 -6.58 -4.78 2.22
CA MET A 28 -6.88 -5.99 1.45
C MET A 28 -8.12 -6.72 1.97
N ILE A 29 -8.29 -6.83 3.29
CA ILE A 29 -9.48 -7.44 3.90
C ILE A 29 -10.73 -6.61 3.57
N SER A 30 -10.62 -5.28 3.69
CA SER A 30 -11.72 -4.36 3.38
C SER A 30 -12.11 -4.44 1.89
N GLN A 31 -11.12 -4.57 1.00
CA GLN A 31 -11.32 -4.74 -0.43
C GLN A 31 -12.05 -6.05 -0.77
N ALA A 32 -11.63 -7.16 -0.14
CA ALA A 32 -12.29 -8.45 -0.31
C ALA A 32 -13.75 -8.40 0.19
N PHE A 33 -14.01 -7.73 1.31
CA PHE A 33 -15.37 -7.50 1.80
C PHE A 33 -16.18 -6.62 0.83
N GLY A 34 -15.56 -5.59 0.24
CA GLY A 34 -16.17 -4.76 -0.80
C GLY A 34 -16.64 -5.57 -2.00
N TRP A 35 -15.79 -6.48 -2.52
CA TRP A 35 -16.20 -7.40 -3.58
C TRP A 35 -17.32 -8.32 -3.13
N TYR A 36 -17.23 -8.92 -1.94
CA TYR A 36 -18.28 -9.78 -1.40
C TYR A 36 -19.64 -9.05 -1.32
N ARG A 37 -19.64 -7.78 -0.91
CA ARG A 37 -20.85 -6.93 -0.87
C ARG A 37 -21.39 -6.66 -2.27
N LEU A 38 -20.53 -6.36 -3.25
CA LEU A 38 -20.94 -6.16 -4.64
C LEU A 38 -21.56 -7.43 -5.24
N PHE A 39 -20.98 -8.61 -4.96
CA PHE A 39 -21.55 -9.89 -5.36
C PHE A 39 -22.92 -10.15 -4.72
N ASN A 40 -23.07 -9.89 -3.42
CA ASN A 40 -24.35 -10.06 -2.71
C ASN A 40 -25.43 -9.03 -3.11
N MET A 41 -25.05 -7.92 -3.72
CA MET A 41 -25.99 -6.91 -4.24
C MET A 41 -26.49 -7.24 -5.65
N ASP A 42 -26.22 -8.46 -6.15
CA ASP A 42 -26.52 -8.85 -7.53
C ASP A 42 -25.97 -7.85 -8.55
N LEU A 43 -24.75 -7.33 -8.30
CA LEU A 43 -23.98 -6.48 -9.21
C LEU A 43 -22.77 -7.22 -9.79
N PRO A 44 -22.97 -8.34 -10.54
CA PRO A 44 -21.88 -9.00 -11.25
C PRO A 44 -21.26 -8.11 -12.32
N LEU A 45 -20.04 -8.50 -12.70
CA LEU A 45 -19.33 -7.95 -13.86
C LEU A 45 -20.25 -7.88 -15.08
N GLY A 46 -20.36 -6.70 -15.69
CA GLY A 46 -21.12 -6.49 -16.93
C GLY A 46 -22.52 -5.89 -16.81
N ILE A 47 -23.05 -5.66 -15.60
CA ILE A 47 -24.38 -5.02 -15.44
C ILE A 47 -24.38 -3.55 -15.83
N ASN A 48 -23.37 -2.79 -15.39
CA ASN A 48 -23.14 -1.44 -15.87
C ASN A 48 -21.63 -1.22 -16.12
N ASN A 49 -21.33 -0.19 -16.91
CA ASN A 49 -19.94 0.14 -17.21
C ASN A 49 -19.17 0.57 -15.94
N GLY A 50 -19.81 1.32 -15.03
CA GLY A 50 -19.17 1.84 -13.81
C GLY A 50 -18.67 0.77 -12.84
N VAL A 51 -19.52 -0.18 -12.48
CA VAL A 51 -19.26 -1.36 -11.65
C VAL A 51 -18.22 -2.26 -12.30
N SER A 52 -18.29 -2.44 -13.63
CA SER A 52 -17.28 -3.23 -14.36
C SER A 52 -15.90 -2.58 -14.29
N TYR A 53 -15.80 -1.26 -14.47
CA TYR A 53 -14.55 -0.52 -14.28
C TYR A 53 -14.07 -0.58 -12.82
N LEU A 54 -14.98 -0.44 -11.85
CA LEU A 54 -14.65 -0.55 -10.43
C LEU A 54 -14.05 -1.92 -10.10
N TYR A 55 -14.65 -3.02 -10.56
CA TYR A 55 -14.10 -4.37 -10.37
C TYR A 55 -12.74 -4.53 -11.05
N LEU A 56 -12.58 -4.07 -12.30
CA LEU A 56 -11.32 -4.25 -13.03
C LEU A 56 -10.18 -3.46 -12.38
N ILE A 57 -10.42 -2.17 -12.08
CA ILE A 57 -9.41 -1.28 -11.50
C ILE A 57 -9.09 -1.72 -10.06
N SER A 58 -10.10 -2.13 -9.27
CA SER A 58 -9.87 -2.68 -7.93
C SER A 58 -9.07 -3.97 -7.95
N ALA A 59 -9.35 -4.89 -8.88
CA ALA A 59 -8.61 -6.14 -9.01
C ALA A 59 -7.15 -5.90 -9.36
N VAL A 60 -6.88 -5.00 -10.32
CA VAL A 60 -5.52 -4.58 -10.67
C VAL A 60 -4.82 -3.93 -9.48
N HIS A 61 -5.49 -3.03 -8.75
CA HIS A 61 -4.91 -2.39 -7.57
C HIS A 61 -4.59 -3.40 -6.46
N PHE A 62 -5.50 -4.33 -6.19
CA PHE A 62 -5.27 -5.42 -5.22
C PHE A 62 -4.07 -6.29 -5.62
N ALA A 63 -3.96 -6.64 -6.90
CA ALA A 63 -2.81 -7.40 -7.43
C ALA A 63 -1.49 -6.63 -7.25
N HIS A 64 -1.49 -5.30 -7.43
CA HIS A 64 -0.30 -4.46 -7.20
C HIS A 64 0.13 -4.48 -5.73
N ILE A 65 -0.80 -4.35 -4.79
CA ILE A 65 -0.51 -4.43 -3.35
C ILE A 65 0.03 -5.83 -2.99
N LEU A 66 -0.58 -6.88 -3.53
CA LEU A 66 -0.15 -8.26 -3.33
C LEU A 66 1.29 -8.47 -3.85
N ALA A 67 1.63 -7.91 -5.02
CA ALA A 67 2.98 -7.97 -5.59
C ALA A 67 4.00 -7.13 -4.81
N GLY A 68 3.60 -5.99 -4.24
CA GLY A 68 4.44 -5.13 -3.40
C GLY A 68 4.68 -5.65 -1.99
N MET A 69 3.78 -6.51 -1.48
CA MET A 69 3.82 -7.03 -0.11
C MET A 69 5.08 -7.88 0.19
N PRO A 70 5.52 -8.83 -0.66
CA PRO A 70 6.78 -9.56 -0.47
C PRO A 70 8.00 -8.63 -0.38
N PHE A 71 8.01 -7.54 -1.14
CA PHE A 71 9.08 -6.54 -1.09
C PHE A 71 9.08 -5.85 0.27
N LEU A 72 7.94 -5.29 0.70
CA LEU A 72 7.78 -4.67 2.03
C LEU A 72 8.18 -5.62 3.18
N ILE A 73 7.73 -6.89 3.13
CA ILE A 73 8.06 -7.90 4.14
C ILE A 73 9.55 -8.24 4.12
N SER A 74 10.18 -8.35 2.94
CA SER A 74 11.63 -8.60 2.83
C SER A 74 12.44 -7.44 3.41
N PHE A 75 12.02 -6.20 3.16
CA PHE A 75 12.61 -5.00 3.77
C PHE A 75 12.43 -5.00 5.30
N TYR A 76 11.22 -5.31 5.79
CA TYR A 76 10.94 -5.40 7.23
C TYR A 76 11.73 -6.51 7.90
N ARG A 77 11.81 -7.72 7.31
CA ARG A 77 12.60 -8.84 7.84
C ARG A 77 14.08 -8.53 7.85
N THR A 78 14.59 -7.86 6.80
CA THR A 78 15.98 -7.41 6.77
C THR A 78 16.24 -6.36 7.86
N ALA A 79 15.33 -5.40 8.03
CA ALA A 79 15.40 -4.43 9.13
C ALA A 79 15.31 -5.12 10.50
N ALA A 80 14.42 -6.10 10.69
CA ALA A 80 14.25 -6.82 11.95
C ALA A 80 15.45 -7.73 12.28
N LYS A 81 16.02 -8.42 11.30
CA LYS A 81 17.16 -9.36 11.51
C LYS A 81 18.53 -8.69 11.52
N ARG A 82 18.76 -7.64 10.72
CA ARG A 82 20.07 -6.95 10.65
C ARG A 82 20.18 -5.73 11.55
N MET A 83 19.08 -5.15 12.02
CA MET A 83 19.11 -4.01 12.97
C MET A 83 19.02 -4.46 14.43
N VAL A 84 19.91 -5.39 14.82
CA VAL A 84 20.32 -5.57 16.22
C VAL A 84 21.46 -4.58 16.55
N GLU A 85 22.21 -4.12 15.55
CA GLU A 85 23.23 -3.06 15.67
C GLU A 85 22.89 -1.84 14.78
N PRO A 86 23.09 -0.60 15.28
CA PRO A 86 22.81 0.64 14.55
C PRO A 86 23.64 0.83 13.26
N VAL A 87 24.72 0.07 13.10
CA VAL A 87 25.67 0.21 11.97
C VAL A 87 25.14 -0.39 10.66
N SER A 88 24.23 -1.38 10.67
CA SER A 88 23.69 -1.97 9.44
C SER A 88 22.61 -1.10 8.76
N VAL A 89 21.96 -0.25 9.56
CA VAL A 89 21.09 0.85 9.13
C VAL A 89 21.93 1.84 8.36
N LEU A 90 23.01 2.30 8.98
CA LEU A 90 24.01 3.16 8.35
C LEU A 90 24.63 2.50 7.11
N LEU A 91 24.93 1.20 7.07
CA LEU A 91 25.50 0.55 5.88
C LEU A 91 24.52 0.39 4.70
N TYR A 92 23.21 0.24 4.97
CA TYR A 92 22.17 0.22 3.93
C TYR A 92 21.82 1.65 3.45
N PHE A 93 21.98 2.66 4.33
CA PHE A 93 21.80 4.09 4.04
C PHE A 93 23.05 4.81 3.52
N SER A 94 24.24 4.23 3.66
CA SER A 94 25.51 4.70 3.07
C SER A 94 25.57 4.43 1.57
N ASN A 95 24.70 3.56 1.03
CA ASN A 95 24.56 3.37 -0.40
C ASN A 95 23.41 4.25 -0.94
N PRO A 96 23.72 5.38 -1.62
CA PRO A 96 22.71 6.30 -2.12
C PRO A 96 21.66 5.62 -3.03
N GLU A 97 22.04 4.56 -3.74
CA GLU A 97 21.12 3.79 -4.60
C GLU A 97 19.96 3.15 -3.86
N LYS A 98 20.20 2.60 -2.66
CA LYS A 98 19.15 1.89 -1.91
C LYS A 98 18.17 2.87 -1.27
N LYS A 99 18.65 4.05 -0.88
CA LYS A 99 17.83 5.19 -0.42
C LYS A 99 16.92 5.69 -1.53
N VAL A 100 17.44 5.84 -2.75
CA VAL A 100 16.65 6.22 -3.92
C VAL A 100 15.56 5.19 -4.20
N LYS A 101 15.88 3.89 -4.21
CA LYS A 101 14.90 2.81 -4.41
C LYS A 101 13.76 2.82 -3.38
N LEU A 102 14.08 3.03 -2.10
CA LEU A 102 13.06 3.07 -1.04
C LEU A 102 12.18 4.33 -1.15
N ASN A 103 12.78 5.48 -1.49
CA ASN A 103 12.04 6.72 -1.66
C ASN A 103 11.11 6.64 -2.89
N LEU A 104 11.57 6.05 -3.99
CA LEU A 104 10.74 5.75 -5.15
C LEU A 104 9.59 4.81 -4.78
N LEU A 105 9.86 3.72 -4.05
CA LEU A 105 8.83 2.79 -3.59
C LEU A 105 7.78 3.50 -2.72
N THR A 106 8.22 4.38 -1.81
CA THR A 106 7.33 5.10 -0.90
C THR A 106 6.43 6.06 -1.66
N VAL A 107 7.00 6.84 -2.59
CA VAL A 107 6.23 7.75 -3.44
C VAL A 107 5.26 6.97 -4.33
N TYR A 108 5.70 5.85 -4.90
CA TYR A 108 4.86 4.95 -5.69
C TYR A 108 3.67 4.42 -4.88
N TRP A 109 3.92 3.95 -3.66
CA TRP A 109 2.87 3.46 -2.75
C TRP A 109 1.87 4.56 -2.37
N HIS A 110 2.34 5.75 -2.00
CA HIS A 110 1.45 6.86 -1.66
C HIS A 110 0.65 7.37 -2.87
N PHE A 111 1.27 7.41 -4.06
CA PHE A 111 0.56 7.77 -5.28
C PHE A 111 -0.58 6.79 -5.56
N LEU A 112 -0.32 5.48 -5.45
CA LEU A 112 -1.35 4.46 -5.62
C LEU A 112 -2.48 4.57 -4.59
N ASP A 113 -2.14 4.83 -3.32
CA ASP A 113 -3.12 4.95 -2.23
C ASP A 113 -4.04 6.18 -2.43
N ILE A 114 -3.46 7.33 -2.77
CA ILE A 114 -4.21 8.57 -3.07
C ILE A 114 -5.10 8.37 -4.30
N LEU A 115 -4.57 7.78 -5.37
CA LEU A 115 -5.34 7.46 -6.57
C LEU A 115 -6.52 6.54 -6.23
N TRP A 116 -6.29 5.55 -5.37
CA TRP A 116 -7.32 4.61 -4.96
C TRP A 116 -8.45 5.29 -4.17
N ILE A 117 -8.11 6.10 -3.15
CA ILE A 117 -9.08 6.88 -2.39
C ILE A 117 -9.91 7.77 -3.31
N TYR A 118 -9.27 8.43 -4.28
CA TYR A 118 -9.96 9.25 -5.28
C TYR A 118 -10.98 8.44 -6.09
N LEU A 119 -10.59 7.26 -6.61
CA LEU A 119 -11.48 6.41 -7.39
C LEU A 119 -12.67 5.89 -6.57
N VAL A 120 -12.43 5.44 -5.34
CA VAL A 120 -13.50 4.97 -4.45
C VAL A 120 -14.51 6.08 -4.19
N VAL A 121 -14.05 7.29 -3.87
CA VAL A 121 -14.94 8.45 -3.66
C VAL A 121 -15.69 8.80 -4.94
N PHE A 122 -15.01 8.81 -6.09
CA PHE A 122 -15.62 9.10 -7.39
C PHE A 122 -16.75 8.11 -7.72
N PHE A 123 -16.50 6.80 -7.58
CA PHE A 123 -17.51 5.78 -7.84
C PHE A 123 -18.64 5.79 -6.82
N TRP A 124 -18.35 6.07 -5.54
CA TRP A 124 -19.39 6.23 -4.51
C TRP A 124 -20.32 7.39 -4.87
N ILE A 125 -19.75 8.55 -5.19
CA ILE A 125 -20.51 9.73 -5.62
C ILE A 125 -21.33 9.38 -6.87
N ASN A 126 -20.72 8.78 -7.89
CA ASN A 126 -21.43 8.39 -9.10
C ASN A 126 -22.61 7.44 -8.81
N TYR A 127 -22.46 6.50 -7.87
CA TYR A 127 -23.53 5.62 -7.43
C TYR A 127 -24.67 6.37 -6.69
N LEU A 128 -24.36 7.43 -5.94
CA LEU A 128 -25.38 8.23 -5.25
C LEU A 128 -26.21 9.12 -6.19
N PHE A 129 -25.62 9.58 -7.29
CA PHE A 129 -26.26 10.51 -8.23
C PHE A 129 -26.83 9.82 -9.49
N SER A 130 -26.68 8.50 -9.62
CA SER A 130 -27.20 7.70 -10.72
C SER A 130 -28.36 6.82 -10.28
#